data_AF-A0A2E5EJG0-F1
#
_entry.id   AF-A0A2E5EJG0-F1
#
_cell.length_a   1.000
_cell.length_b   1.000
_cell.length_c   1.000
_cell.angle_alpha   90.00
_cell.angle_beta   90.00
_cell.angle_gamma   90.00
#
_symmetry.space_group_name_H-M   'P 1'
#
loop_
_entity.id
_entity.type
_entity.pdbx_description
1 polymer ?
#
loop_
_entity_poly.entity_id
_entity_poly.type
_entity_poly.pdbx_seq_one_letter_code
_entity_poly.pdbx_strand_id
1 'polypeptide(L)'
;MNQLNTLCLAGLSAMLAGCVGVRYEPFETTGDAVQDGIRLAARAPQKDRVMWNYRTAAVALRSARFEDAKRLLDDCIGTIEGIYGPDKMAKSARTYVGKESSKTFIGEPYERVMAYFYRGILYWMDGEPDNARACFRSAQVHDADAEDNSYASDYVLLDYLDGYASAKLSTDGSDALKRARANTAQGPLPDYDKSANVLVFVEYGNGPIKVAAGQYRQKLRFREGHSPNQSAAISIASKTAQAEPLDDLYYQATTRGARVIDHILAGQAKFRRSTDKVGNAAIITGAILANQQGRKSSADEIGAGLLLFGLASKLISSATNPRADTRAWDNLPRYLSFAAFRVPPGEHELTAEFKDGAGQIRRKKTLSISLPAASKDVVVFVSDKMN
;
A
#
# COMPACT_ATOMS: atom_id res chain seq x y z
N MET A 1 -63.06 48.34 9.00
CA MET A 1 -62.87 47.26 9.99
C MET A 1 -62.03 46.16 9.34
N ASN A 2 -60.87 45.89 9.93
CA ASN A 2 -59.88 44.80 9.76
C ASN A 2 -59.28 44.55 8.35
N GLN A 3 -58.01 44.90 8.06
CA GLN A 3 -56.70 44.37 8.52
C GLN A 3 -56.30 43.01 7.91
N LEU A 4 -55.29 43.10 7.02
CA LEU A 4 -54.13 42.22 6.79
C LEU A 4 -54.30 40.68 6.79
N ASN A 5 -53.91 40.02 5.69
CA ASN A 5 -52.68 39.21 5.69
C ASN A 5 -52.26 38.71 4.28
N THR A 6 -51.09 39.21 3.88
CA THR A 6 -50.13 38.69 2.90
C THR A 6 -49.63 37.30 3.31
N LEU A 7 -49.48 36.34 2.39
CA LEU A 7 -48.35 35.38 2.42
C LEU A 7 -48.22 34.55 1.12
N CYS A 8 -47.20 34.94 0.35
CA CYS A 8 -46.30 34.14 -0.50
C CYS A 8 -46.84 32.88 -1.22
N LEU A 9 -47.21 33.05 -2.49
CA LEU A 9 -46.97 32.02 -3.50
C LEU A 9 -45.54 32.22 -4.07
N ALA A 10 -44.54 31.73 -3.35
CA ALA A 10 -43.17 31.61 -3.85
C ALA A 10 -42.71 30.18 -3.61
N GLY A 11 -42.82 29.34 -4.62
CA GLY A 11 -42.51 27.92 -4.44
C GLY A 11 -42.58 27.12 -5.72
N LEU A 12 -41.88 27.54 -6.77
CA LEU A 12 -41.36 26.62 -7.79
C LEU A 12 -40.37 27.36 -8.69
N SER A 13 -39.12 27.50 -8.26
CA SER A 13 -38.02 27.88 -9.17
C SER A 13 -36.69 27.36 -8.67
N ALA A 14 -36.01 26.63 -9.56
CA ALA A 14 -34.59 26.33 -9.59
C ALA A 14 -34.04 25.32 -8.54
N MET A 15 -34.37 24.04 -8.73
CA MET A 15 -33.33 23.01 -8.65
C MET A 15 -32.89 22.64 -10.07
N LEU A 16 -32.24 23.59 -10.74
CA LEU A 16 -31.33 23.22 -11.82
C LEU A 16 -30.16 22.50 -11.15
N ALA A 17 -30.21 21.17 -11.18
CA ALA A 17 -29.04 20.34 -10.98
C ALA A 17 -28.03 20.76 -12.06
N GLY A 18 -27.18 21.72 -11.73
CA GLY A 18 -25.94 21.95 -12.45
C GLY A 18 -25.10 20.69 -12.27
N CYS A 19 -25.24 19.74 -13.18
CA CYS A 19 -24.17 18.80 -13.48
C CYS A 19 -23.01 19.67 -13.97
N VAL A 20 -22.21 20.20 -13.05
CA VAL A 20 -20.86 20.64 -13.35
C VAL A 20 -20.16 19.36 -13.77
N GLY A 21 -20.22 19.05 -15.07
CA GLY A 21 -19.36 18.06 -15.66
C GLY A 21 -17.96 18.51 -15.33
N VAL A 22 -17.32 17.81 -14.39
CA VAL A 22 -15.90 18.01 -14.11
C VAL A 22 -15.21 17.86 -15.44
N ARG A 23 -14.76 18.96 -16.03
CA ARG A 23 -13.94 18.93 -17.24
C ARG A 23 -12.67 18.20 -16.83
N TYR A 24 -12.59 16.93 -17.21
CA TYR A 24 -11.34 16.19 -17.11
C TYR A 24 -10.45 16.77 -18.20
N GLU A 25 -9.54 17.67 -17.84
CA GLU A 25 -8.51 18.06 -18.78
C GLU A 25 -7.76 16.79 -19.19
N PRO A 26 -7.61 16.52 -20.49
CA PRO A 26 -6.82 15.40 -20.97
C PRO A 26 -5.43 15.44 -20.30
N PHE A 27 -5.02 14.32 -19.70
CA PHE A 27 -3.65 14.20 -19.20
C PHE A 27 -2.75 13.83 -20.37
N GLU A 28 -2.02 14.82 -20.89
CA GLU A 28 -1.00 14.59 -21.91
C GLU A 28 0.26 13.99 -21.28
N THR A 29 0.55 12.74 -21.64
CA THR A 29 1.76 12.01 -21.22
C THR A 29 2.99 12.58 -21.90
N THR A 30 4.09 12.74 -21.17
CA THR A 30 5.38 13.16 -21.73
C THR A 30 6.12 12.02 -22.43
N GLY A 31 5.71 10.77 -22.19
CA GLY A 31 6.45 9.57 -22.58
C GLY A 31 7.49 9.14 -21.54
N ASP A 32 7.77 9.98 -20.53
CA ASP A 32 8.59 9.65 -19.38
C ASP A 32 7.69 9.28 -18.20
N ALA A 33 7.65 7.98 -17.87
CA ALA A 33 6.76 7.45 -16.84
C ALA A 33 7.02 8.05 -15.45
N VAL A 34 8.26 8.47 -15.14
CA VAL A 34 8.59 9.10 -13.86
C VAL A 34 8.06 10.52 -13.81
N GLN A 35 8.27 11.31 -14.87
CA GLN A 35 7.72 12.67 -14.95
C GLN A 35 6.20 12.67 -15.01
N ASP A 36 5.60 11.72 -15.72
CA ASP A 36 4.15 11.54 -15.77
C ASP A 36 3.60 11.21 -14.39
N GLY A 37 4.25 10.30 -13.65
CA GLY A 37 3.90 9.97 -12.27
C GLY A 37 3.98 11.17 -11.31
N ILE A 38 5.04 11.99 -11.40
CA ILE A 38 5.19 13.21 -10.59
C ILE A 38 4.07 14.21 -10.90
N ARG A 39 3.75 14.43 -12.18
CA ARG A 39 2.67 15.34 -12.59
C ARG A 39 1.30 14.83 -12.15
N LEU A 40 1.08 13.51 -12.19
CA LEU A 40 -0.14 12.90 -11.64
C LEU A 40 -0.23 13.07 -10.13
N ALA A 41 0.86 12.87 -9.38
CA ALA A 41 0.89 13.07 -7.94
C ALA A 41 0.58 14.52 -7.53
N ALA A 42 1.05 15.50 -8.32
CA ALA A 42 0.80 16.92 -8.10
C ALA A 42 -0.67 17.30 -8.35
N ARG A 43 -1.32 16.68 -9.36
CA ARG A 43 -2.74 16.91 -9.70
C ARG A 43 -3.71 16.10 -8.83
N ALA A 44 -3.26 15.00 -8.23
CA ALA A 44 -4.10 14.13 -7.43
C ALA A 44 -4.61 14.83 -6.15
N PRO A 45 -5.79 14.44 -5.64
CA PRO A 45 -6.22 14.85 -4.31
C PRO A 45 -5.12 14.58 -3.28
N GLN A 46 -4.93 15.50 -2.33
CA GLN A 46 -3.87 15.38 -1.31
C GLN A 46 -3.89 14.02 -0.58
N LYS A 47 -5.10 13.50 -0.31
CA LYS A 47 -5.32 12.19 0.31
C LYS A 47 -4.78 11.00 -0.48
N ASP A 48 -4.50 11.15 -1.77
CA ASP A 48 -4.04 10.09 -2.68
C ASP A 48 -2.57 10.29 -3.10
N ARG A 49 -1.90 11.37 -2.64
CA ARG A 49 -0.54 11.73 -3.07
C ARG A 49 0.48 10.64 -2.75
N VAL A 50 0.44 10.05 -1.55
CA VAL A 50 1.35 8.95 -1.16
C VAL A 50 1.23 7.76 -2.10
N MET A 51 0.01 7.41 -2.54
CA MET A 51 -0.20 6.32 -3.50
C MET A 51 0.51 6.58 -4.82
N TRP A 52 0.40 7.80 -5.34
CA TRP A 52 1.08 8.20 -6.58
C TRP A 52 2.59 8.26 -6.42
N ASN A 53 3.07 8.82 -5.31
CA ASN A 53 4.50 8.87 -5.01
C ASN A 53 5.11 7.47 -4.89
N TYR A 54 4.46 6.55 -4.17
CA TYR A 54 4.85 5.14 -4.11
C TYR A 54 5.00 4.51 -5.49
N ARG A 55 3.95 4.58 -6.31
CA ARG A 55 3.96 4.00 -7.66
C ARG A 55 5.09 4.58 -8.50
N THR A 56 5.28 5.90 -8.43
CA THR A 56 6.29 6.61 -9.20
C THR A 56 7.70 6.32 -8.69
N ALA A 57 7.90 6.19 -7.38
CA ALA A 57 9.19 5.83 -6.79
C ALA A 57 9.68 4.46 -7.25
N ALA A 58 8.79 3.46 -7.32
CA ALA A 58 9.14 2.15 -7.86
C ALA A 58 9.58 2.22 -9.33
N VAL A 59 8.92 3.05 -10.14
CA VAL A 59 9.33 3.28 -11.55
C VAL A 59 10.68 3.99 -11.60
N ALA A 60 10.87 5.04 -10.80
CA ALA A 60 12.13 5.78 -10.74
C ALA A 60 13.31 4.89 -10.33
N LEU A 61 13.12 4.02 -9.32
CA LEU A 61 14.13 3.07 -8.88
C LEU A 61 14.50 2.07 -10.00
N ARG A 62 13.50 1.53 -10.71
CA ARG A 62 13.69 0.59 -11.84
C ARG A 62 14.40 1.23 -13.02
N SER A 63 14.16 2.51 -13.28
CA SER A 63 14.80 3.28 -14.36
C SER A 63 16.09 3.99 -13.90
N ALA A 64 16.68 3.58 -12.78
CA ALA A 64 17.91 4.14 -12.22
C ALA A 64 17.89 5.66 -11.96
N ARG A 65 16.70 6.26 -11.82
CA ARG A 65 16.50 7.67 -11.42
C ARG A 65 16.47 7.78 -9.91
N PHE A 66 17.61 7.50 -9.29
CA PHE A 66 17.72 7.33 -7.84
C PHE A 66 17.34 8.60 -7.07
N GLU A 67 17.70 9.79 -7.54
CA GLU A 67 17.32 11.05 -6.88
C GLU A 67 15.81 11.28 -6.85
N ASP A 68 15.10 10.96 -7.93
CA ASP A 68 13.64 11.02 -7.94
C ASP A 68 13.03 9.99 -6.99
N ALA A 69 13.56 8.76 -6.98
CA ALA A 69 13.11 7.71 -6.06
C ALA A 69 13.29 8.13 -4.59
N LYS A 70 14.46 8.67 -4.22
CA LYS A 70 14.75 9.18 -2.87
C LYS A 70 13.74 10.23 -2.45
N ARG A 71 13.60 11.30 -3.23
CA ARG A 71 12.67 12.41 -2.94
C ARG A 71 11.22 11.91 -2.76
N LEU A 72 10.75 11.06 -3.66
CA LEU A 72 9.39 10.53 -3.60
C LEU A 72 9.15 9.62 -2.39
N LEU A 73 10.14 8.81 -2.01
CA LEU A 73 10.07 7.94 -0.84
C LEU A 73 10.16 8.75 0.46
N ASP A 74 11.00 9.78 0.51
CA ASP A 74 11.13 10.67 1.66
C ASP A 74 9.82 11.43 1.93
N ASP A 75 9.16 11.93 0.87
CA ASP A 75 7.82 12.53 0.97
C ASP A 75 6.79 11.54 1.55
N CYS A 76 6.85 10.28 1.13
CA CYS A 76 5.96 9.23 1.63
C CYS A 76 6.25 8.89 3.10
N ILE A 77 7.51 8.65 3.44
CA ILE A 77 7.95 8.29 4.81
C ILE A 77 7.59 9.41 5.78
N GLY A 78 7.86 10.67 5.42
CA GLY A 78 7.47 11.83 6.25
C GLY A 78 5.95 11.90 6.47
N THR A 79 5.13 11.50 5.49
CA THR A 79 3.67 11.40 5.65
C THR A 79 3.26 10.25 6.57
N ILE A 80 3.91 9.08 6.45
CA ILE A 80 3.67 7.91 7.31
C ILE A 80 3.97 8.27 8.76
N GLU A 81 5.12 8.88 9.03
CA GLU A 81 5.56 9.27 10.37
C GLU A 81 4.69 10.39 10.95
N GLY A 82 4.32 11.37 10.12
CA GLY A 82 3.49 12.50 10.52
C GLY A 82 2.10 12.11 11.06
N ILE A 83 1.55 10.96 10.66
CA ILE A 83 0.26 10.45 11.14
C ILE A 83 0.32 9.99 12.61
N TYR A 84 1.50 9.73 13.14
CA TYR A 84 1.70 9.44 14.55
C TYR A 84 1.93 10.70 15.40
N GLY A 85 1.95 11.89 14.77
CA GLY A 85 2.09 13.18 15.46
C GLY A 85 0.93 13.54 16.40
N PRO A 86 1.13 14.52 17.30
CA PRO A 86 0.14 14.88 18.33
C PRO A 86 -1.03 15.74 17.80
N ASP A 87 -0.96 16.24 16.56
CA ASP A 87 -1.92 17.22 16.04
C ASP A 87 -3.32 16.63 15.71
N LYS A 88 -4.29 17.53 15.46
CA LYS A 88 -5.69 17.15 15.18
C LYS A 88 -5.85 16.38 13.86
N MET A 89 -5.01 16.62 12.85
CA MET A 89 -5.07 15.91 11.56
C MET A 89 -4.55 14.48 11.72
N ALA A 90 -3.44 14.30 12.44
CA ALA A 90 -2.89 13.01 12.85
C ALA A 90 -3.90 12.24 13.72
N LYS A 91 -4.57 12.91 14.66
CA LYS A 91 -5.66 12.30 15.46
C LYS A 91 -6.86 11.87 14.59
N SER A 92 -7.27 12.68 13.63
CA SER A 92 -8.33 12.31 12.67
C SER A 92 -7.92 11.16 11.74
N ALA A 93 -6.66 11.10 11.30
CA ALA A 93 -6.13 9.98 10.51
C ALA A 93 -6.13 8.65 11.30
N ARG A 94 -5.85 8.71 12.62
CA ARG A 94 -5.99 7.58 13.56
C ARG A 94 -7.44 7.21 13.90
N THR A 95 -8.40 8.11 13.68
CA THR A 95 -9.79 7.88 14.05
C THR A 95 -10.48 6.95 13.06
N TYR A 96 -11.10 5.88 13.55
CA TYR A 96 -11.75 4.86 12.72
C TYR A 96 -13.18 5.19 12.24
N VAL A 97 -13.70 6.36 12.61
CA VAL A 97 -15.05 6.82 12.30
C VAL A 97 -15.04 7.67 11.02
N GLY A 98 -15.70 7.19 9.95
CA GLY A 98 -15.75 7.85 8.63
C GLY A 98 -15.53 6.89 7.46
N LYS A 99 -15.62 7.38 6.21
CA LYS A 99 -15.35 6.56 5.01
C LYS A 99 -13.85 6.27 4.92
N GLU A 100 -13.42 5.01 4.86
CA GLU A 100 -11.99 4.65 4.74
C GLU A 100 -11.36 5.31 3.50
N SER A 101 -12.09 5.36 2.38
CA SER A 101 -11.66 6.01 1.13
C SER A 101 -11.52 7.54 1.20
N SER A 102 -12.08 8.18 2.22
CA SER A 102 -11.88 9.63 2.46
C SER A 102 -10.63 9.93 3.29
N LYS A 103 -10.01 8.92 3.90
CA LYS A 103 -8.76 9.10 4.65
C LYS A 103 -7.57 9.25 3.72
N THR A 104 -6.53 9.92 4.22
CA THR A 104 -5.21 9.92 3.58
C THR A 104 -4.73 8.48 3.42
N PHE A 105 -4.42 8.11 2.18
CA PHE A 105 -3.80 6.84 1.88
C PHE A 105 -2.37 6.86 2.39
N ILE A 106 -1.98 5.85 3.18
CA ILE A 106 -0.59 5.61 3.58
C ILE A 106 -0.10 4.19 3.26
N GLY A 107 -0.98 3.39 2.68
CA GLY A 107 -0.76 1.99 2.41
C GLY A 107 -1.05 1.08 3.61
N GLU A 108 -1.32 -0.18 3.28
CA GLU A 108 -1.30 -1.30 4.19
C GLU A 108 0.13 -1.55 4.68
N PRO A 109 0.30 -2.32 5.78
CA PRO A 109 1.62 -2.47 6.37
C PRO A 109 2.70 -2.98 5.41
N TYR A 110 2.43 -3.96 4.55
CA TYR A 110 3.39 -4.44 3.55
C TYR A 110 3.83 -3.34 2.56
N GLU A 111 2.96 -2.37 2.24
CA GLU A 111 3.31 -1.25 1.36
C GLU A 111 4.21 -0.24 2.07
N ARG A 112 3.99 -0.02 3.37
CA ARG A 112 4.84 0.84 4.20
C ARG A 112 6.22 0.22 4.38
N VAL A 113 6.29 -1.09 4.65
CA VAL A 113 7.53 -1.88 4.67
C VAL A 113 8.35 -1.64 3.41
N MET A 114 7.72 -1.73 2.23
CA MET A 114 8.40 -1.51 0.95
C MET A 114 8.96 -0.09 0.77
N ALA A 115 8.31 0.93 1.33
CA ALA A 115 8.83 2.30 1.27
C ALA A 115 10.19 2.40 1.98
N TYR A 116 10.29 1.85 3.19
CA TYR A 116 11.54 1.81 3.95
C TYR A 116 12.56 0.87 3.32
N PHE A 117 12.14 -0.30 2.83
CA PHE A 117 13.03 -1.25 2.14
C PHE A 117 13.73 -0.60 0.94
N TYR A 118 12.97 0.00 0.03
CA TYR A 118 13.56 0.69 -1.13
C TYR A 118 14.40 1.90 -0.72
N ARG A 119 13.99 2.64 0.32
CA ARG A 119 14.79 3.76 0.82
C ARG A 119 16.11 3.31 1.44
N GLY A 120 16.12 2.16 2.11
CA GLY A 120 17.31 1.53 2.66
C GLY A 120 18.30 1.11 1.57
N ILE A 121 17.81 0.56 0.45
CA ILE A 121 18.66 0.27 -0.73
C ILE A 121 19.34 1.54 -1.23
N LEU A 122 18.59 2.64 -1.36
CA LEU A 122 19.11 3.93 -1.84
C LEU A 122 20.15 4.53 -0.88
N TYR A 123 19.95 4.44 0.43
CA TYR A 123 20.98 4.83 1.40
C TYR A 123 22.26 3.99 1.25
N TRP A 124 22.13 2.68 1.03
CA TRP A 124 23.30 1.83 0.84
C TRP A 124 24.02 2.15 -0.49
N MET A 125 23.29 2.47 -1.56
CA MET A 125 23.86 2.99 -2.81
C MET A 125 24.70 4.27 -2.58
N ASP A 126 24.24 5.16 -1.70
CA ASP A 126 24.95 6.37 -1.34
C ASP A 126 26.20 6.09 -0.47
N GLY A 127 26.33 4.88 0.06
CA GLY A 127 27.44 4.48 0.94
C GLY A 127 27.13 4.70 2.41
N GLU A 128 25.84 4.72 2.78
CA GLU A 128 25.35 4.96 4.14
C GLU A 128 24.67 3.68 4.69
N PRO A 129 25.45 2.61 4.97
CA PRO A 129 24.89 1.34 5.46
C PRO A 129 24.24 1.45 6.85
N ASP A 130 24.59 2.48 7.63
CA ASP A 130 23.95 2.82 8.90
C ASP A 130 22.53 3.36 8.71
N ASN A 131 22.34 4.29 7.76
CA ASN A 131 21.01 4.78 7.38
C ASN A 131 20.18 3.69 6.67
N ALA A 132 20.83 2.84 5.87
CA ALA A 132 20.20 1.67 5.29
C ALA A 132 19.66 0.72 6.38
N ARG A 133 20.51 0.39 7.37
CA ARG A 133 20.12 -0.42 8.53
C ARG A 133 18.95 0.20 9.29
N ALA A 134 18.97 1.50 9.54
CA ALA A 134 17.87 2.19 10.19
C ALA A 134 16.56 2.02 9.42
N CYS A 135 16.59 2.13 8.08
CA CYS A 135 15.42 1.87 7.25
C CYS A 135 14.93 0.41 7.36
N PHE A 136 15.80 -0.58 7.32
CA PHE A 136 15.39 -1.99 7.45
C PHE A 136 14.74 -2.28 8.82
N ARG A 137 15.26 -1.69 9.89
CA ARG A 137 14.63 -1.78 11.23
C ARG A 137 13.30 -1.04 11.29
N SER A 138 13.19 0.15 10.70
CA SER A 138 11.91 0.85 10.61
C SER A 138 10.89 0.02 9.82
N ALA A 139 11.31 -0.64 8.76
CA ALA A 139 10.47 -1.57 8.02
C ALA A 139 9.95 -2.70 8.92
N GLN A 140 10.80 -3.32 9.75
CA GLN A 140 10.38 -4.33 10.73
C GLN A 140 9.37 -3.81 11.76
N VAL A 141 9.48 -2.54 12.18
CA VAL A 141 8.49 -1.91 13.08
C VAL A 141 7.15 -1.73 12.38
N HIS A 142 7.15 -1.29 11.12
CA HIS A 142 5.93 -1.31 10.30
C HIS A 142 5.45 -2.73 10.04
N ASP A 143 6.35 -3.72 10.17
CA ASP A 143 6.02 -5.12 10.04
C ASP A 143 5.24 -5.72 11.24
N ALA A 144 5.52 -5.23 12.45
CA ALA A 144 4.90 -5.74 13.68
C ALA A 144 3.37 -5.52 13.73
N ASP A 145 2.64 -6.48 14.32
CA ASP A 145 1.20 -6.36 14.57
C ASP A 145 0.92 -5.50 15.82
N ALA A 146 -0.12 -4.67 15.76
CA ALA A 146 -0.46 -3.72 16.81
C ALA A 146 -1.34 -4.31 17.93
N GLU A 147 -2.00 -5.45 17.71
CA GLU A 147 -2.89 -6.06 18.71
C GLU A 147 -2.20 -7.08 19.64
N ASP A 148 -1.28 -7.91 19.12
CA ASP A 148 -0.72 -9.02 19.90
C ASP A 148 0.75 -8.84 20.35
N ASN A 149 1.41 -7.72 20.02
CA ASN A 149 2.86 -7.51 20.23
C ASN A 149 3.73 -8.69 19.74
N SER A 150 3.17 -9.57 18.92
CA SER A 150 3.89 -10.66 18.28
C SER A 150 4.61 -10.06 17.07
N TYR A 151 5.93 -10.17 17.08
CA TYR A 151 6.71 -9.98 15.87
C TYR A 151 6.30 -11.09 14.90
N ALA A 152 5.32 -10.84 14.04
CA ALA A 152 5.12 -11.61 12.82
C ALA A 152 6.20 -11.20 11.80
N SER A 153 7.47 -11.15 12.22
CA SER A 153 8.61 -10.70 11.42
C SER A 153 8.98 -11.78 10.42
N ASP A 154 8.04 -12.14 9.56
CA ASP A 154 8.19 -13.19 8.55
C ASP A 154 9.02 -12.69 7.37
N TYR A 155 9.37 -11.39 7.34
CA TYR A 155 10.30 -10.83 6.36
C TYR A 155 11.73 -11.32 6.60
N VAL A 156 12.15 -12.30 5.82
CA VAL A 156 13.49 -12.88 5.86
C VAL A 156 14.53 -11.82 5.53
N LEU A 157 14.28 -11.02 4.49
CA LEU A 157 15.26 -10.11 3.94
C LEU A 157 15.51 -8.91 4.86
N LEU A 158 14.51 -8.43 5.59
CA LEU A 158 14.70 -7.30 6.51
C LEU A 158 15.64 -7.66 7.66
N ASP A 159 15.44 -8.82 8.29
CA ASP A 159 16.35 -9.32 9.33
C ASP A 159 17.74 -9.62 8.77
N TYR A 160 17.82 -10.25 7.59
CA TYR A 160 19.11 -10.54 6.97
C TYR A 160 19.90 -9.26 6.69
N LEU A 161 19.26 -8.22 6.15
CA LEU A 161 19.91 -6.96 5.78
C LEU A 161 20.25 -6.08 6.98
N ASP A 162 19.44 -6.07 8.06
CA ASP A 162 19.81 -5.43 9.33
C ASP A 162 21.13 -6.01 9.85
N GLY A 163 21.22 -7.35 9.91
CA GLY A 163 22.43 -8.01 10.37
C GLY A 163 23.60 -7.87 9.39
N TYR A 164 23.36 -7.90 8.08
CA TYR A 164 24.40 -7.70 7.07
C TYR A 164 25.00 -6.30 7.15
N ALA A 165 24.16 -5.26 7.22
CA ALA A 165 24.59 -3.88 7.41
C ALA A 165 25.32 -3.71 8.76
N SER A 166 24.84 -4.36 9.81
CA SER A 166 25.52 -4.40 11.11
C SER A 166 26.92 -5.01 11.01
N ALA A 167 27.05 -6.15 10.31
CA ALA A 167 28.33 -6.83 10.09
C ALA A 167 29.32 -5.98 9.28
N LYS A 168 28.83 -5.23 8.28
CA LYS A 168 29.60 -4.25 7.50
C LYS A 168 30.08 -3.07 8.33
N LEU A 169 29.28 -2.63 9.28
CA LEU A 169 29.62 -1.60 10.28
C LEU A 169 30.48 -2.15 11.43
N SER A 170 31.00 -3.38 11.32
CA SER A 170 31.77 -4.05 12.38
C SER A 170 31.02 -4.19 13.72
N THR A 171 29.69 -4.22 13.67
CA THR A 171 28.80 -4.53 14.80
C THR A 171 28.27 -5.95 14.68
N ASP A 172 27.78 -6.53 15.78
CA ASP A 172 27.23 -7.89 15.74
C ASP A 172 25.85 -7.91 15.05
N GLY A 173 25.70 -8.78 14.04
CA GLY A 173 24.45 -9.05 13.34
C GLY A 173 23.93 -10.47 13.55
N SER A 174 24.54 -11.23 14.46
CA SER A 174 24.30 -12.67 14.62
C SER A 174 22.86 -13.00 15.00
N ASP A 175 22.22 -12.19 15.85
CA ASP A 175 20.83 -12.41 16.24
C ASP A 175 19.84 -12.13 15.10
N ALA A 176 20.13 -11.10 14.29
CA ALA A 176 19.33 -10.84 13.09
C ALA A 176 19.48 -11.97 12.06
N LEU A 177 20.69 -12.56 11.93
CA LEU A 177 20.90 -13.73 11.09
C LEU A 177 20.10 -14.94 11.58
N LYS A 178 20.06 -15.18 12.90
CA LYS A 178 19.27 -16.26 13.50
C LYS A 178 17.78 -16.08 13.20
N ARG A 179 17.23 -14.87 13.33
CA ARG A 179 15.82 -14.58 12.99
C ARG A 179 15.53 -14.80 11.52
N ALA A 180 16.37 -14.27 10.63
CA ALA A 180 16.23 -14.48 9.19
C ALA A 180 16.26 -15.98 8.81
N ARG A 181 17.16 -16.75 9.42
CA ARG A 181 17.25 -18.21 9.23
C ARG A 181 16.08 -18.99 9.84
N ALA A 182 15.41 -18.46 10.85
CA ALA A 182 14.22 -19.09 11.43
C ALA A 182 13.00 -18.95 10.51
N ASN A 183 12.95 -17.89 9.70
CA ASN A 183 11.80 -17.56 8.86
C ASN A 183 11.99 -17.91 7.37
N THR A 184 13.18 -18.35 6.96
CA THR A 184 13.43 -18.80 5.57
C THR A 184 12.85 -20.18 5.30
N ALA A 185 12.05 -20.29 4.24
CA ALA A 185 11.52 -21.56 3.74
C ALA A 185 12.47 -22.29 2.76
N GLN A 186 13.49 -21.59 2.22
CA GLN A 186 14.29 -22.03 1.06
C GLN A 186 15.69 -22.56 1.40
N GLY A 187 15.97 -22.85 2.67
CA GLY A 187 17.27 -23.35 3.15
C GLY A 187 18.13 -22.27 3.83
N PRO A 188 19.29 -22.62 4.42
CA PRO A 188 20.01 -21.73 5.30
C PRO A 188 20.62 -20.57 4.52
N LEU A 189 20.20 -19.35 4.86
CA LEU A 189 20.85 -18.12 4.40
C LEU A 189 22.35 -18.18 4.71
N PRO A 190 23.23 -17.74 3.80
CA PRO A 190 24.67 -17.77 4.02
C PRO A 190 25.07 -16.80 5.14
N ASP A 191 26.19 -17.08 5.80
CA ASP A 191 26.81 -16.12 6.72
C ASP A 191 27.17 -14.80 6.00
N TYR A 192 27.30 -13.72 6.77
CA TYR A 192 27.63 -12.41 6.22
C TYR A 192 29.05 -12.37 5.68
N ASP A 193 29.17 -12.19 4.37
CA ASP A 193 30.44 -11.92 3.72
C ASP A 193 30.81 -10.43 3.83
N LYS A 194 31.49 -10.06 4.92
CA LYS A 194 31.91 -8.67 5.18
C LYS A 194 32.77 -8.06 4.06
N SER A 195 33.44 -8.90 3.26
CA SER A 195 34.29 -8.47 2.15
C SER A 195 33.60 -8.45 0.78
N ALA A 196 32.34 -8.88 0.68
CA ALA A 196 31.59 -8.75 -0.57
C ALA A 196 31.33 -7.27 -0.88
N ASN A 197 31.82 -6.77 -2.00
CA ASN A 197 31.77 -5.37 -2.39
C ASN A 197 30.74 -5.09 -3.50
N VAL A 198 29.98 -6.11 -3.93
CA VAL A 198 28.85 -5.94 -4.85
C VAL A 198 27.62 -6.55 -4.20
N LEU A 199 26.60 -5.73 -3.93
CA LEU A 199 25.34 -6.14 -3.30
C LEU A 199 24.22 -5.98 -4.32
N VAL A 200 23.52 -7.06 -4.62
CA VAL A 200 22.50 -7.10 -5.68
C VAL A 200 21.14 -7.37 -5.07
N PHE A 201 20.28 -6.37 -5.12
CA PHE A 201 18.89 -6.46 -4.73
C PHE A 201 18.05 -6.82 -5.95
N VAL A 202 17.24 -7.86 -5.81
CA VAL A 202 16.48 -8.41 -6.93
C VAL A 202 15.00 -8.41 -6.58
N GLU A 203 14.17 -7.97 -7.52
CA GLU A 203 12.72 -8.09 -7.40
C GLU A 203 12.09 -8.64 -8.69
N TYR A 204 11.00 -9.40 -8.55
CA TYR A 204 10.27 -9.95 -9.69
C TYR A 204 8.83 -10.34 -9.36
N GLY A 205 8.03 -10.57 -10.40
CA GLY A 205 6.60 -10.89 -10.27
C GLY A 205 5.73 -9.67 -9.98
N ASN A 206 4.42 -9.85 -9.94
CA ASN A 206 3.48 -8.78 -9.59
C ASN A 206 2.95 -9.00 -8.18
N GLY A 207 2.95 -7.96 -7.37
CA GLY A 207 2.53 -8.00 -5.98
C GLY A 207 1.03 -8.26 -5.77
N PRO A 208 0.59 -8.30 -4.51
CA PRO A 208 -0.79 -8.58 -4.13
C PRO A 208 -1.78 -7.54 -4.71
N ILE A 209 -2.94 -8.02 -5.14
CA ILE A 209 -4.03 -7.18 -5.65
C ILE A 209 -5.09 -7.02 -4.56
N LYS A 210 -5.32 -5.78 -4.13
CA LYS A 210 -6.39 -5.46 -3.17
C LYS A 210 -7.77 -5.58 -3.81
N VAL A 211 -8.65 -6.32 -3.16
CA VAL A 211 -10.06 -6.46 -3.55
C VAL A 211 -10.98 -6.26 -2.35
N ALA A 212 -12.11 -5.60 -2.57
CA ALA A 212 -13.13 -5.43 -1.55
C ALA A 212 -14.19 -6.54 -1.69
N ALA A 213 -14.42 -7.29 -0.61
CA ALA A 213 -15.32 -8.43 -0.53
C ALA A 213 -16.39 -8.25 0.56
N GLY A 214 -17.34 -9.19 0.63
CA GLY A 214 -18.50 -9.15 1.54
C GLY A 214 -19.70 -8.40 0.96
N GLN A 215 -20.87 -8.60 1.57
CA GLN A 215 -22.16 -8.07 1.09
C GLN A 215 -22.14 -6.55 0.84
N TYR A 216 -21.40 -5.80 1.65
CA TYR A 216 -21.27 -4.35 1.56
C TYR A 216 -19.87 -3.90 1.11
N ARG A 217 -19.06 -4.82 0.57
CA ARG A 217 -17.66 -4.58 0.17
C ARG A 217 -16.78 -4.12 1.34
N GLN A 218 -17.07 -4.62 2.52
CA GLN A 218 -16.49 -4.17 3.80
C GLN A 218 -15.27 -4.95 4.26
N LYS A 219 -14.91 -6.02 3.55
CA LYS A 219 -13.75 -6.84 3.87
C LYS A 219 -12.65 -6.54 2.87
N LEU A 220 -11.49 -6.09 3.32
CA LEU A 220 -10.31 -6.06 2.45
C LEU A 220 -9.82 -7.50 2.30
N ARG A 221 -9.57 -7.91 1.06
CA ARG A 221 -8.96 -9.19 0.73
C ARG A 221 -7.87 -8.96 -0.30
N PHE A 222 -6.96 -9.92 -0.39
CA PHE A 222 -5.89 -9.90 -1.36
C PHE A 222 -6.08 -11.04 -2.34
N ARG A 223 -5.83 -10.76 -3.61
CA ARG A 223 -5.63 -11.78 -4.63
C ARG A 223 -4.15 -11.87 -4.91
N GLU A 224 -3.70 -13.08 -5.15
CA GLU A 224 -2.33 -13.37 -5.55
C GLU A 224 -2.02 -12.69 -6.88
N GLY A 225 -0.89 -12.02 -6.93
CA GLY A 225 -0.39 -11.43 -8.16
C GLY A 225 0.30 -12.46 -9.04
N HIS A 226 0.19 -12.27 -10.35
CA HIS A 226 0.80 -13.17 -11.32
C HIS A 226 2.31 -12.95 -11.40
N SER A 227 3.10 -14.02 -11.40
CA SER A 227 4.53 -13.97 -11.71
C SER A 227 4.90 -15.00 -12.78
N PRO A 228 5.45 -14.59 -13.93
CA PRO A 228 6.04 -15.53 -14.89
C PRO A 228 7.40 -16.06 -14.43
N ASN A 229 8.02 -15.41 -13.44
CA ASN A 229 9.33 -15.74 -12.90
C ASN A 229 9.19 -16.27 -11.47
N GLN A 230 9.88 -17.36 -11.15
CA GLN A 230 9.91 -17.96 -9.81
C GLN A 230 11.28 -17.84 -9.15
N SER A 231 12.35 -17.67 -9.92
CA SER A 231 13.70 -17.43 -9.40
C SER A 231 14.51 -16.51 -10.30
N ALA A 232 15.66 -16.06 -9.80
CA ALA A 232 16.66 -15.36 -10.59
C ALA A 232 18.05 -15.96 -10.38
N ALA A 233 18.92 -15.85 -11.38
CA ALA A 233 20.36 -16.11 -11.26
C ALA A 233 21.13 -14.85 -11.60
N ILE A 234 22.06 -14.47 -10.72
CA ILE A 234 22.91 -13.29 -10.90
C ILE A 234 24.33 -13.75 -11.18
N SER A 235 24.90 -13.26 -12.27
CA SER A 235 26.25 -13.59 -12.71
C SER A 235 27.11 -12.34 -12.89
N ILE A 236 28.33 -12.36 -12.35
CA ILE A 236 29.33 -11.29 -12.47
C ILE A 236 30.74 -11.87 -12.30
N ALA A 237 31.70 -11.45 -13.13
CA ALA A 237 33.12 -11.86 -13.03
C ALA A 237 33.32 -13.38 -12.86
N SER A 238 32.64 -14.18 -13.70
CA SER A 238 32.63 -15.65 -13.67
C SER A 238 32.05 -16.30 -12.40
N LYS A 239 31.45 -15.51 -11.51
CA LYS A 239 30.72 -15.98 -10.33
C LYS A 239 29.22 -15.95 -10.62
N THR A 240 28.49 -16.91 -10.06
CA THR A 240 27.03 -16.95 -10.15
C THR A 240 26.45 -17.25 -8.77
N ALA A 241 25.41 -16.51 -8.39
CA ALA A 241 24.58 -16.80 -7.23
C ALA A 241 23.14 -17.01 -7.68
N GLN A 242 22.46 -18.01 -7.09
CA GLN A 242 21.00 -18.09 -7.21
C GLN A 242 20.39 -17.06 -6.27
N ALA A 243 19.45 -16.29 -6.80
CA ALA A 243 18.63 -15.33 -6.10
C ALA A 243 17.19 -15.88 -6.06
N GLU A 244 17.00 -16.86 -5.18
CA GLU A 244 15.68 -17.47 -4.90
C GLU A 244 14.79 -16.49 -4.12
N PRO A 245 13.46 -16.63 -4.15
CA PRO A 245 12.57 -15.78 -3.36
C PRO A 245 12.88 -15.90 -1.87
N LEU A 246 13.33 -14.80 -1.26
CA LEU A 246 13.49 -14.72 0.18
C LEU A 246 12.20 -14.25 0.86
N ASP A 247 11.47 -13.35 0.20
CA ASP A 247 10.17 -12.86 0.66
C ASP A 247 9.12 -12.90 -0.47
N ASP A 248 7.85 -13.17 -0.10
CA ASP A 248 6.67 -13.08 -0.98
C ASP A 248 5.69 -12.03 -0.43
N LEU A 249 5.56 -10.88 -1.11
CA LEU A 249 4.68 -9.79 -0.70
C LEU A 249 3.20 -10.20 -0.64
N TYR A 250 2.75 -11.23 -1.38
CA TYR A 250 1.39 -11.74 -1.24
C TYR A 250 1.20 -12.45 0.10
N TYR A 251 2.17 -13.26 0.51
CA TYR A 251 2.18 -13.87 1.85
C TYR A 251 2.11 -12.78 2.91
N GLN A 252 3.00 -11.79 2.82
CA GLN A 252 3.10 -10.67 3.78
C GLN A 252 1.81 -9.81 3.84
N ALA A 253 1.09 -9.68 2.74
CA ALA A 253 -0.20 -8.99 2.73
C ALA A 253 -1.34 -9.81 3.37
N THR A 254 -1.22 -11.14 3.44
CA THR A 254 -2.30 -12.05 3.87
C THR A 254 -2.14 -12.66 5.26
N THR A 255 -0.93 -12.70 5.82
CA THR A 255 -0.63 -13.38 7.10
C THR A 255 -0.76 -12.52 8.34
N ARG A 256 -0.97 -11.21 8.20
CA ARG A 256 -1.34 -10.39 9.36
C ARG A 256 -2.71 -10.75 9.88
N GLY A 257 -2.85 -10.74 11.21
CA GLY A 257 -4.10 -10.98 11.92
C GLY A 257 -5.23 -10.08 11.44
N ALA A 258 -6.44 -10.33 11.95
CA ALA A 258 -7.62 -9.57 11.52
C ALA A 258 -7.39 -8.06 11.71
N ARG A 259 -7.32 -7.30 10.60
CA ARG A 259 -7.14 -5.84 10.65
C ARG A 259 -8.19 -5.23 11.59
N VAL A 260 -7.79 -4.42 12.57
CA VAL A 260 -8.71 -3.69 13.48
C VAL A 260 -9.83 -2.98 12.71
N ILE A 261 -9.49 -2.40 11.55
CA ILE A 261 -10.46 -1.75 10.67
C ILE A 261 -11.51 -2.72 10.09
N ASP A 262 -11.17 -3.98 9.80
CA ASP A 262 -12.15 -4.98 9.32
C ASP A 262 -13.25 -5.22 10.38
N HIS A 263 -12.91 -5.21 11.68
CA HIS A 263 -13.91 -5.31 12.76
C HIS A 263 -14.84 -4.10 12.80
N ILE A 264 -14.31 -2.91 12.57
CA ILE A 264 -15.08 -1.66 12.55
C ILE A 264 -15.97 -1.58 11.32
N LEU A 265 -15.44 -1.92 10.14
CA LEU A 265 -16.21 -2.02 8.90
C LEU A 265 -17.28 -3.09 9.00
N ALA A 266 -17.02 -4.21 9.67
CA ALA A 266 -18.03 -5.22 9.99
C ALA A 266 -19.11 -4.68 10.92
N GLY A 267 -18.76 -3.89 11.94
CA GLY A 267 -19.71 -3.19 12.80
C GLY A 267 -20.60 -2.20 12.02
N GLN A 268 -19.99 -1.37 11.17
CA GLN A 268 -20.69 -0.44 10.28
C GLN A 268 -21.60 -1.18 9.28
N ALA A 269 -21.16 -2.32 8.74
CA ALA A 269 -21.97 -3.16 7.87
C ALA A 269 -23.15 -3.82 8.61
N LYS A 270 -22.97 -4.25 9.86
CA LYS A 270 -24.07 -4.76 10.71
C LYS A 270 -25.11 -3.67 10.97
N PHE A 271 -24.67 -2.44 11.29
CA PHE A 271 -25.55 -1.29 11.44
C PHE A 271 -26.35 -1.02 10.16
N ARG A 272 -25.67 -0.93 9.01
CA ARG A 272 -26.31 -0.73 7.71
C ARG A 272 -27.35 -1.80 7.38
N ARG A 273 -27.03 -3.08 7.62
CA ARG A 273 -27.97 -4.19 7.43
C ARG A 273 -29.22 -4.08 8.31
N SER A 274 -29.06 -3.64 9.55
CA SER A 274 -30.18 -3.42 10.47
C SER A 274 -31.08 -2.29 9.96
N THR A 275 -30.49 -1.16 9.56
CA THR A 275 -31.22 -0.01 9.04
C THR A 275 -31.93 -0.31 7.71
N ASP A 276 -31.32 -1.05 6.79
CA ASP A 276 -31.97 -1.43 5.53
C ASP A 276 -33.24 -2.28 5.78
N LYS A 277 -33.20 -3.20 6.74
CA LYS A 277 -34.33 -4.07 7.09
C LYS A 277 -35.48 -3.29 7.75
N VAL A 278 -35.16 -2.51 8.80
CA VAL A 278 -36.16 -1.71 9.53
C VAL A 278 -36.74 -0.62 8.62
N GLY A 279 -35.89 0.05 7.83
CA GLY A 279 -36.32 1.07 6.88
C GLY A 279 -37.24 0.53 5.80
N ASN A 280 -36.94 -0.63 5.21
CA ASN A 280 -37.81 -1.23 4.19
C ASN A 280 -39.16 -1.70 4.78
N ALA A 281 -39.15 -2.27 5.99
CA ALA A 281 -40.38 -2.63 6.70
C ALA A 281 -41.23 -1.38 7.01
N ALA A 282 -40.62 -0.31 7.50
CA ALA A 282 -41.31 0.96 7.79
C ALA A 282 -41.90 1.61 6.52
N ILE A 283 -41.21 1.52 5.37
CA ILE A 283 -41.74 2.02 4.09
C ILE A 283 -42.95 1.19 3.62
N ILE A 284 -42.89 -0.14 3.72
CA ILE A 284 -44.00 -1.01 3.33
C ILE A 284 -45.22 -0.79 4.24
N THR A 285 -45.01 -0.71 5.56
CA THR A 285 -46.07 -0.40 6.52
C THR A 285 -46.64 1.01 6.30
N GLY A 286 -45.78 2.00 6.04
CA GLY A 286 -46.20 3.37 5.75
C GLY A 286 -46.99 3.50 4.44
N ALA A 287 -46.60 2.77 3.39
CA ALA A 287 -47.30 2.76 2.10
C ALA A 287 -48.68 2.07 2.20
N ILE A 288 -48.80 0.98 2.98
CA ILE A 288 -50.08 0.30 3.20
C ILE A 288 -51.04 1.19 4.00
N LEU A 289 -50.54 1.92 5.00
CA LEU A 289 -51.34 2.87 5.76
C LEU A 289 -51.75 4.09 4.93
N ALA A 290 -50.85 4.62 4.08
CA ALA A 290 -51.14 5.77 3.21
C ALA A 290 -52.13 5.45 2.09
N ASN A 291 -52.21 4.19 1.63
CA ASN A 291 -53.13 3.77 0.56
C ASN A 291 -54.54 3.41 1.06
N GLN A 292 -54.79 3.48 2.38
CA GLN A 292 -56.13 3.42 2.96
C GLN A 292 -56.70 4.83 3.22
N GLN A 293 -56.76 5.65 2.18
CA GLN A 293 -57.57 6.87 2.20
C GLN A 293 -59.06 6.50 2.28
N GLY A 294 -59.61 6.45 3.49
CA GLY A 294 -61.04 6.17 3.65
C GLY A 294 -61.68 6.30 5.03
N ARG A 295 -60.94 6.36 6.15
CA ARG A 295 -61.57 6.54 7.48
C ARG A 295 -60.69 7.36 8.43
N LYS A 296 -61.15 8.57 8.78
CA LYS A 296 -60.57 9.42 9.82
C LYS A 296 -60.51 8.67 11.16
N SER A 297 -59.30 8.37 11.63
CA SER A 297 -59.00 7.90 12.98
C SER A 297 -57.52 8.17 13.25
N SER A 298 -57.12 8.22 14.52
CA SER A 298 -55.81 8.60 15.11
C SER A 298 -54.58 7.80 14.66
N ALA A 299 -54.64 7.13 13.50
CA ALA A 299 -53.57 6.35 12.88
C ALA A 299 -52.68 7.18 11.91
N ASP A 300 -53.10 8.39 11.52
CA ASP A 300 -52.35 9.28 10.61
C ASP A 300 -51.05 9.83 11.23
N GLU A 301 -51.02 10.10 12.54
CA GLU A 301 -49.81 10.60 13.22
C GLU A 301 -48.74 9.51 13.42
N ILE A 302 -49.15 8.25 13.58
CA ILE A 302 -48.23 7.11 13.77
C ILE A 302 -47.54 6.73 12.45
N GLY A 303 -48.26 6.83 11.31
CA GLY A 303 -47.72 6.56 9.97
C GLY A 303 -46.68 7.59 9.51
N ALA A 304 -46.91 8.88 9.76
CA ALA A 304 -45.98 9.95 9.40
C ALA A 304 -44.68 9.90 10.22
N GLY A 305 -44.77 9.59 11.52
CA GLY A 305 -43.59 9.46 12.40
C GLY A 305 -42.64 8.32 11.99
N LEU A 306 -43.18 7.18 11.56
CA LEU A 306 -42.39 6.04 11.10
C LEU A 306 -41.71 6.29 9.75
N LEU A 307 -42.35 7.03 8.83
CA LEU A 307 -41.73 7.45 7.58
C LEU A 307 -40.58 8.43 7.80
N LEU A 308 -40.75 9.42 8.69
CA LEU A 308 -39.69 10.36 9.06
C LEU A 308 -38.51 9.65 9.74
N PHE A 309 -38.77 8.69 10.64
CA PHE A 309 -37.73 7.89 11.27
C PHE A 309 -37.00 6.97 10.27
N GLY A 310 -37.72 6.37 9.32
CA GLY A 310 -37.16 5.58 8.22
C GLY A 310 -36.26 6.42 7.29
N LEU A 311 -36.67 7.66 6.98
CA LEU A 311 -35.88 8.60 6.20
C LEU A 311 -34.65 9.11 6.98
N ALA A 312 -34.80 9.49 8.25
CA ALA A 312 -33.68 9.90 9.11
C ALA A 312 -32.65 8.78 9.29
N SER A 313 -33.12 7.54 9.44
CA SER A 313 -32.25 6.35 9.50
C SER A 313 -31.52 6.10 8.18
N LYS A 314 -32.17 6.29 7.02
CA LYS A 314 -31.49 6.25 5.70
C LYS A 314 -30.49 7.38 5.52
N LEU A 315 -30.77 8.58 6.02
CA LEU A 315 -29.84 9.73 5.97
C LEU A 315 -28.61 9.46 6.84
N ILE A 316 -28.75 8.92 8.04
CA ILE A 316 -27.64 8.52 8.91
C ILE A 316 -26.87 7.33 8.30
N SER A 317 -27.57 6.36 7.69
CA SER A 317 -26.96 5.23 6.95
C SER A 317 -26.15 5.70 5.74
N SER A 318 -26.57 6.77 5.05
CA SER A 318 -25.84 7.35 3.92
C SER A 318 -24.49 7.97 4.30
N ALA A 319 -24.32 8.36 5.58
CA ALA A 319 -23.07 8.84 6.13
C ALA A 319 -22.07 7.71 6.42
N THR A 320 -22.56 6.48 6.67
CA THR A 320 -21.72 5.28 6.87
C THR A 320 -21.46 4.54 5.56
N ASN A 321 -20.24 4.63 5.03
CA ASN A 321 -19.81 3.81 3.88
C ASN A 321 -18.84 2.72 4.37
N PRO A 322 -19.31 1.49 4.66
CA PRO A 322 -18.48 0.43 5.22
C PRO A 322 -17.50 -0.16 4.20
N ARG A 323 -17.28 0.47 3.04
CA ARG A 323 -16.48 -0.10 1.96
C ARG A 323 -14.98 -0.03 2.29
N ALA A 324 -14.31 -1.16 2.14
CA ALA A 324 -12.87 -1.27 2.27
C ALA A 324 -12.14 -0.41 1.24
N ASP A 325 -11.07 0.26 1.66
CA ASP A 325 -10.18 0.99 0.76
C ASP A 325 -9.34 0.03 -0.08
N THR A 326 -9.47 0.13 -1.40
CA THR A 326 -8.72 -0.69 -2.36
C THR A 326 -7.68 0.11 -3.13
N ARG A 327 -7.42 1.37 -2.75
CA ARG A 327 -6.23 2.10 -3.23
C ARG A 327 -4.99 1.29 -2.87
N ALA A 328 -4.00 1.26 -3.75
CA ALA A 328 -2.83 0.41 -3.58
C ALA A 328 -1.60 0.96 -4.31
N TRP A 329 -0.42 0.61 -3.78
CA TRP A 329 0.84 0.55 -4.50
C TRP A 329 0.82 -0.72 -5.37
N ASP A 330 0.18 -0.61 -6.54
CA ASP A 330 -0.20 -1.74 -7.40
C ASP A 330 0.90 -2.21 -8.36
N ASN A 331 2.05 -1.54 -8.38
CA ASN A 331 3.21 -1.92 -9.17
C ASN A 331 4.37 -2.49 -8.32
N LEU A 332 4.09 -2.93 -7.09
CA LEU A 332 5.03 -3.69 -6.25
C LEU A 332 5.35 -5.06 -6.85
N PRO A 333 6.53 -5.62 -6.56
CA PRO A 333 6.91 -6.97 -6.96
C PRO A 333 6.15 -8.02 -6.16
N ARG A 334 6.26 -9.28 -6.57
CA ARG A 334 5.85 -10.39 -5.72
C ARG A 334 6.99 -10.83 -4.82
N TYR A 335 8.15 -11.07 -5.42
CA TYR A 335 9.28 -11.69 -4.78
C TYR A 335 10.42 -10.70 -4.59
N LEU A 336 11.08 -10.77 -3.43
CA LEU A 336 12.33 -10.09 -3.14
C LEU A 336 13.43 -11.12 -2.96
N SER A 337 14.63 -10.80 -3.44
CA SER A 337 15.82 -11.61 -3.26
C SER A 337 17.08 -10.74 -3.16
N PHE A 338 18.18 -11.37 -2.78
CA PHE A 338 19.45 -10.71 -2.55
C PHE A 338 20.63 -11.63 -2.84
N ALA A 339 21.68 -11.06 -3.41
CA ALA A 339 22.97 -11.73 -3.59
C ALA A 339 24.12 -10.78 -3.29
N ALA A 340 25.23 -11.31 -2.79
CA ALA A 340 26.44 -10.54 -2.51
C ALA A 340 27.66 -11.22 -3.14
N PHE A 341 28.54 -10.44 -3.74
CA PHE A 341 29.74 -10.92 -4.44
C PHE A 341 30.99 -10.15 -4.00
N ARG A 342 32.13 -10.87 -3.97
CA ARG A 342 33.46 -10.28 -3.98
C ARG A 342 33.94 -10.18 -5.42
N VAL A 343 34.19 -8.97 -5.90
CA VAL A 343 34.59 -8.72 -7.28
C VAL A 343 35.78 -7.73 -7.30
N PRO A 344 36.86 -8.02 -8.02
CA PRO A 344 38.00 -7.10 -8.13
C PRO A 344 37.60 -5.74 -8.72
N PRO A 345 38.31 -4.64 -8.40
CA PRO A 345 38.10 -3.34 -9.04
C PRO A 345 38.19 -3.43 -10.58
N GLY A 346 37.44 -2.57 -11.28
CA GLY A 346 37.40 -2.52 -12.75
C GLY A 346 35.99 -2.52 -13.31
N GLU A 347 35.90 -2.58 -14.64
CA GLU A 347 34.63 -2.68 -15.36
C GLU A 347 34.17 -4.13 -15.44
N HIS A 348 32.91 -4.37 -15.08
CA HIS A 348 32.29 -5.69 -15.11
C HIS A 348 30.92 -5.64 -15.75
N GLU A 349 30.53 -6.76 -16.33
CA GLU A 349 29.17 -6.99 -16.77
C GLU A 349 28.44 -7.85 -15.74
N LEU A 350 27.33 -7.32 -15.21
CA LEU A 350 26.39 -8.06 -14.37
C LEU A 350 25.22 -8.53 -15.24
N THR A 351 24.96 -9.84 -15.21
CA THR A 351 23.81 -10.45 -15.88
C THR A 351 22.82 -10.98 -14.83
N ALA A 352 21.54 -10.65 -14.99
CA ALA A 352 20.44 -11.21 -14.23
C ALA A 352 19.51 -12.00 -15.15
N GLU A 353 19.30 -13.27 -14.84
CA GLU A 353 18.43 -14.19 -15.58
C GLU A 353 17.26 -14.60 -14.71
N PHE A 354 16.06 -14.16 -15.08
CA PHE A 354 14.81 -14.52 -14.41
C PHE A 354 14.22 -15.76 -15.06
N LYS A 355 13.88 -16.75 -14.22
CA LYS A 355 13.50 -18.10 -14.64
C LYS A 355 12.09 -18.43 -14.18
N ASP A 356 11.36 -19.21 -14.97
CA ASP A 356 10.08 -19.79 -14.55
C ASP A 356 10.27 -21.00 -13.62
N GLY A 357 9.17 -21.64 -13.20
CA GLY A 357 9.21 -22.81 -12.32
C GLY A 357 9.83 -24.07 -12.93
N ALA A 358 10.06 -24.10 -14.24
CA ALA A 358 10.81 -25.17 -14.91
C ALA A 358 12.31 -24.81 -15.04
N GLY A 359 12.73 -23.65 -14.55
CA GLY A 359 14.09 -23.15 -14.67
C GLY A 359 14.40 -22.50 -16.02
N GLN A 360 13.41 -22.33 -16.91
CA GLN A 360 13.63 -21.70 -18.22
C GLN A 360 13.76 -20.19 -18.07
N ILE A 361 14.78 -19.60 -18.69
CA ILE A 361 14.99 -18.15 -18.69
C ILE A 361 13.86 -17.48 -19.48
N ARG A 362 13.07 -16.65 -18.80
CA ARG A 362 11.98 -15.86 -19.39
C ARG A 362 12.42 -14.44 -19.69
N ARG A 363 13.38 -13.92 -18.94
CA ARG A 363 13.93 -12.57 -19.10
C ARG A 363 15.39 -12.55 -18.70
N LYS A 364 16.20 -11.81 -19.46
CA LYS A 364 17.60 -11.52 -19.17
C LYS A 364 17.82 -10.01 -19.14
N LYS A 365 18.58 -9.51 -18.18
CA LYS A 365 19.02 -8.12 -18.09
C LYS A 365 20.52 -8.08 -17.88
N THR A 366 21.18 -7.14 -18.55
CA THR A 366 22.62 -6.95 -18.49
C THR A 366 22.90 -5.51 -18.10
N LEU A 367 23.79 -5.30 -17.14
CA LEU A 367 24.18 -3.99 -16.63
C LEU A 367 25.71 -3.91 -16.59
N SER A 368 26.26 -2.85 -17.15
CA SER A 368 27.67 -2.50 -16.95
C SER A 368 27.83 -1.84 -15.58
N ILE A 369 28.76 -2.33 -14.77
CA ILE A 369 29.08 -1.74 -13.48
C ILE A 369 30.58 -1.47 -13.37
N SER A 370 30.91 -0.29 -12.86
CA SER A 370 32.29 0.11 -12.57
C SER A 370 32.55 -0.04 -11.08
N LEU A 371 33.53 -0.86 -10.72
CA LEU A 371 33.90 -1.10 -9.33
C LEU A 371 35.12 -0.25 -8.96
N PRO A 372 34.99 0.66 -7.98
CA PRO A 372 36.10 1.52 -7.58
C PRO A 372 37.22 0.72 -6.91
N ALA A 373 38.44 1.27 -6.94
CA ALA A 373 39.56 0.71 -6.18
C ALA A 373 39.39 0.91 -4.66
N ALA A 374 38.59 1.89 -4.24
CA ALA A 374 38.25 2.14 -2.85
C ALA A 374 37.26 1.08 -2.32
N SER A 375 37.33 0.79 -1.02
CA SER A 375 36.49 -0.19 -0.33
C SER A 375 35.06 0.33 -0.08
N LYS A 376 34.36 0.77 -1.13
CA LYS A 376 32.93 1.11 -1.09
C LYS A 376 32.12 -0.03 -1.73
N ASP A 377 31.04 -0.43 -1.07
CA ASP A 377 30.09 -1.38 -1.64
C ASP A 377 29.40 -0.75 -2.87
N VAL A 378 29.34 -1.49 -3.97
CA VAL A 378 28.55 -1.15 -5.14
C VAL A 378 27.22 -1.88 -5.05
N VAL A 379 26.15 -1.10 -4.90
CA VAL A 379 24.79 -1.63 -4.77
C VAL A 379 24.09 -1.57 -6.12
N VAL A 380 23.56 -2.71 -6.56
CA VAL A 380 22.85 -2.87 -7.83
C VAL A 380 21.41 -3.29 -7.55
N PHE A 381 20.45 -2.58 -8.13
CA PHE A 381 19.04 -2.96 -8.08
C PHE A 381 18.61 -3.52 -9.43
N VAL A 382 17.99 -4.71 -9.43
CA VAL A 382 17.52 -5.38 -10.64
C VAL A 382 16.07 -5.81 -10.48
N SER A 383 15.25 -5.46 -11.46
CA SER A 383 13.83 -5.83 -11.51
C SER A 383 13.49 -6.60 -12.78
N ASP A 384 12.57 -7.57 -12.70
CA ASP A 384 11.98 -8.21 -13.89
C ASP A 384 11.03 -7.31 -14.67
N LYS A 385 10.78 -6.08 -14.19
CA LYS A 385 9.99 -5.05 -14.87
C LYS A 385 10.87 -4.27 -15.85
N MET A 386 10.20 -3.49 -16.72
CA MET A 386 10.89 -2.67 -17.72
C MET A 386 11.89 -1.71 -17.06
N ASN A 387 12.98 -1.43 -17.77
CA ASN A 387 13.87 -0.31 -17.50
C ASN A 387 13.37 0.90 -18.26
#